data_AF-A0A663A7Y7-F1
#
_entry.id   AF-A0A663A7Y7-F1
#
_cell.length_a   1.000
_cell.length_b   1.000
_cell.length_c   1.000
_cell.angle_alpha   90.00
_cell.angle_beta   90.00
_cell.angle_gamma   90.00
#
_symmetry.space_group_name_H-M   'P 1'
#
loop_
_entity.id
_entity.type
_entity.pdbx_description
1 polymer ?
#
loop_
_entity_poly.entity_id
_entity_poly.type
_entity_poly.pdbx_seq_one_letter_code
_entity_poly.pdbx_strand_id
1 'polypeptide(L)'
;MEPNPAWDAESYPAVIEAFESLPADATVHVWGGDWCGDCRSQLPDFAAALAASGVEPAVHPVSRGDDGKTGPRVDEYGIDRIPTVVVEGADGTEHARFEERDSLPPERYLADALSD
;
A
#
# COMPACT_ATOMS: atom_id res chain seq x y z
N MET A 1 -6.65 8.04 -2.73
CA MET A 1 -5.49 8.00 -3.66
C MET A 1 -6.03 7.81 -5.06
N GLU A 2 -5.46 8.49 -6.05
CA GLU A 2 -5.89 8.40 -7.45
C GLU A 2 -4.79 7.68 -8.25
N PRO A 3 -5.11 6.64 -9.06
CA PRO A 3 -4.14 5.94 -9.87
C PRO A 3 -3.40 6.86 -10.85
N ASN A 4 -2.08 6.67 -10.99
CA ASN A 4 -1.31 7.35 -12.02
C ASN A 4 -1.68 6.80 -13.41
N PRO A 5 -2.30 7.59 -14.31
CA PRO A 5 -2.71 7.11 -15.63
C PRO A 5 -1.54 6.84 -16.59
N ALA A 6 -0.33 7.30 -16.25
CA ALA A 6 0.88 7.08 -17.04
C ALA A 6 1.66 5.82 -16.60
N TRP A 7 1.22 5.13 -15.54
CA TRP A 7 1.85 3.89 -15.09
C TRP A 7 1.51 2.75 -16.07
N ASP A 8 2.52 2.01 -16.49
CA ASP A 8 2.40 0.95 -17.50
C ASP A 8 2.44 -0.44 -16.85
N ALA A 9 1.29 -1.11 -16.78
CA ALA A 9 1.17 -2.44 -16.20
C ALA A 9 1.98 -3.50 -16.95
N GLU A 10 2.13 -3.38 -18.28
CA GLU A 10 2.85 -4.35 -19.09
C GLU A 10 4.35 -4.36 -18.77
N SER A 11 4.87 -3.26 -18.22
CA SER A 11 6.25 -3.15 -17.74
C SER A 11 6.49 -3.86 -16.39
N TYR A 12 5.43 -4.29 -15.68
CA TYR A 12 5.54 -4.87 -14.32
C TYR A 12 4.73 -6.16 -14.14
N PRO A 13 4.92 -7.19 -14.98
CA PRO A 13 4.13 -8.43 -14.90
C PRO A 13 4.25 -9.15 -13.54
N ALA A 14 5.43 -9.15 -12.92
CA ALA A 14 5.63 -9.77 -11.61
C ALA A 14 4.86 -9.05 -10.48
N VAL A 15 4.70 -7.72 -10.59
CA VAL A 15 3.89 -6.96 -9.65
C VAL A 15 2.42 -7.34 -9.81
N ILE A 16 1.93 -7.38 -11.05
CA ILE A 16 0.54 -7.73 -11.33
C ILE A 16 0.21 -9.13 -10.82
N GLU A 17 1.06 -10.12 -11.15
CA GLU A 17 0.90 -11.52 -10.74
C GLU A 17 0.88 -11.68 -9.22
N ALA A 18 1.74 -10.99 -8.48
CA ALA A 18 1.79 -11.07 -7.03
C ALA A 18 0.48 -10.58 -6.38
N PHE A 19 -0.10 -9.48 -6.87
CA PHE A 19 -1.36 -8.95 -6.35
C PHE A 19 -2.59 -9.74 -6.81
N GLU A 20 -2.60 -10.24 -8.05
CA GLU A 20 -3.67 -11.13 -8.55
C GLU A 20 -3.70 -12.48 -7.81
N SER A 21 -2.56 -12.91 -7.27
CA SER A 21 -2.43 -14.17 -6.51
C SER A 21 -2.87 -14.06 -5.05
N LEU A 22 -3.26 -12.87 -4.59
CA LEU A 22 -3.78 -12.71 -3.23
C LEU A 22 -5.05 -13.55 -3.02
N PRO A 23 -5.23 -14.14 -1.82
CA PRO A 23 -6.50 -14.73 -1.44
C PRO A 23 -7.65 -13.72 -1.62
N ALA A 24 -8.81 -14.18 -2.10
CA ALA A 24 -9.96 -13.31 -2.36
C ALA A 24 -10.49 -12.57 -1.12
N ASP A 25 -10.14 -13.07 0.06
CA ASP A 25 -10.49 -12.53 1.38
C ASP A 25 -9.35 -11.72 2.02
N ALA A 26 -8.21 -11.55 1.34
CA ALA A 26 -7.15 -10.67 1.79
C ALA A 26 -7.54 -9.19 1.62
N THR A 27 -7.08 -8.35 2.53
CA THR A 27 -7.28 -6.90 2.50
C THR A 27 -5.95 -6.18 2.36
N VAL A 28 -5.85 -5.26 1.40
CA VAL A 28 -4.72 -4.33 1.27
C VAL A 28 -5.08 -3.03 1.99
N HIS A 29 -4.54 -2.83 3.19
CA HIS A 29 -4.70 -1.60 3.95
C HIS A 29 -3.65 -0.56 3.55
N VAL A 30 -4.06 0.70 3.37
CA VAL A 30 -3.17 1.79 2.95
C VAL A 30 -3.35 3.00 3.86
N TRP A 31 -2.31 3.37 4.59
CA TRP A 31 -2.25 4.60 5.37
C TRP A 31 -1.47 5.67 4.62
N GLY A 32 -2.11 6.82 4.41
CA GLY A 32 -1.49 7.95 3.70
C GLY A 32 -2.18 9.27 3.98
N GLY A 33 -1.52 10.37 3.61
CA GLY A 33 -2.06 11.71 3.77
C GLY A 33 -1.55 12.68 2.71
N ASP A 34 -2.42 13.57 2.22
CA ASP A 34 -2.11 14.49 1.11
C ASP A 34 -1.03 15.52 1.45
N TRP A 35 -0.78 15.73 2.75
CA TRP A 35 0.29 16.59 3.25
C TRP A 35 1.68 15.94 3.17
N CYS A 36 1.75 14.62 2.96
CA CYS A 36 3.00 13.87 2.91
C CYS A 36 3.56 13.83 1.48
N GLY A 37 4.84 14.20 1.34
CA GLY A 37 5.55 14.17 0.06
C GLY A 37 5.65 12.76 -0.51
N ASP A 38 6.07 11.80 0.32
CA ASP A 38 6.25 10.41 -0.08
C ASP A 38 4.91 9.76 -0.44
N CYS A 39 3.83 10.04 0.29
CA CYS A 39 2.50 9.58 -0.07
C CYS A 39 2.10 10.05 -1.47
N ARG A 40 2.28 11.34 -1.76
CA ARG A 40 1.95 11.91 -3.08
C ARG A 40 2.85 11.39 -4.19
N SER A 41 4.08 11.00 -3.88
CA SER A 41 5.02 10.46 -4.85
C SER A 41 4.83 8.98 -5.13
N GLN A 42 4.49 8.18 -4.11
CA GLN A 42 4.53 6.72 -4.20
C GLN A 42 3.15 6.10 -4.39
N LEU A 43 2.11 6.65 -3.75
CA LEU A 43 0.78 6.06 -3.79
C LEU A 43 0.11 6.08 -5.18
N PRO A 44 0.31 7.07 -6.07
CA PRO A 44 -0.31 7.02 -7.40
C PRO A 44 0.09 5.80 -8.24
N ASP A 45 1.37 5.43 -8.24
CA ASP A 45 1.86 4.25 -8.97
C ASP A 45 1.38 2.96 -8.29
N PHE A 46 1.40 2.91 -6.95
CA PHE A 46 0.83 1.80 -6.20
C PHE A 46 -0.68 1.62 -6.46
N ALA A 47 -1.44 2.72 -6.52
CA ALA A 47 -2.86 2.68 -6.88
C ALA A 47 -3.09 2.13 -8.30
N ALA A 48 -2.23 2.47 -9.25
CA ALA A 48 -2.31 1.95 -10.61
C ALA A 48 -2.03 0.45 -10.66
N ALA A 49 -1.03 -0.03 -9.91
CA ALA A 49 -0.75 -1.46 -9.78
C ALA A 49 -1.96 -2.23 -9.20
N LEU A 50 -2.53 -1.78 -8.09
CA LEU A 50 -3.71 -2.42 -7.50
C LEU A 50 -4.91 -2.42 -8.45
N ALA A 51 -5.17 -1.30 -9.12
CA ALA A 51 -6.26 -1.19 -10.09
C ALA A 51 -6.08 -2.15 -11.28
N ALA A 52 -4.84 -2.29 -11.78
CA ALA A 52 -4.51 -3.23 -12.85
C ALA A 52 -4.67 -4.69 -12.42
N SER A 53 -4.41 -5.01 -11.16
CA SER A 53 -4.62 -6.35 -10.57
C SER A 53 -6.05 -6.61 -10.07
N GLY A 54 -6.97 -5.64 -10.20
CA GLY A 54 -8.34 -5.77 -9.71
C GLY A 54 -8.47 -5.80 -8.18
N VAL A 55 -7.49 -5.28 -7.44
CA VAL A 55 -7.47 -5.23 -5.98
C VAL A 55 -8.00 -3.88 -5.50
N GLU A 56 -9.04 -3.89 -4.66
CA GLU A 56 -9.57 -2.70 -4.01
C GLU A 56 -8.97 -2.53 -2.60
N PRO A 57 -8.18 -1.47 -2.35
CA PRO A 57 -7.58 -1.26 -1.04
C PRO A 57 -8.55 -0.62 -0.03
N ALA A 58 -8.34 -0.93 1.25
CA ALA A 58 -8.90 -0.20 2.37
C ALA A 58 -8.00 1.01 2.71
N VAL A 59 -8.42 2.21 2.32
CA VAL A 59 -7.64 3.44 2.50
C VAL A 59 -7.97 4.13 3.83
N HIS A 60 -6.93 4.43 4.61
CA HIS A 60 -6.98 5.05 5.93
C HIS A 60 -6.29 6.42 5.91
N PRO A 61 -7.05 7.53 5.93
CA PRO A 61 -6.46 8.87 5.92
C PRO A 61 -5.70 9.16 7.22
N VAL A 62 -4.46 9.62 7.09
CA VAL A 62 -3.62 10.02 8.22
C VAL A 62 -3.50 11.53 8.30
N SER A 63 -3.77 12.08 9.49
CA SER A 63 -3.61 13.48 9.85
C SER A 63 -2.31 13.71 10.61
N ARG A 64 -1.81 14.95 10.59
CA ARG A 64 -0.70 15.40 11.44
C ARG A 64 -1.26 15.93 12.75
N GLY A 65 -1.06 15.20 13.84
CA GLY A 65 -1.37 15.62 15.20
C GLY A 65 -0.16 16.26 15.90
N ASP A 66 -0.39 16.79 17.10
CA ASP A 66 0.64 17.45 17.91
C ASP A 66 1.71 16.46 18.40
N ASP A 67 1.31 15.22 18.72
CA ASP A 67 2.19 14.17 19.25
C ASP A 67 2.57 13.11 18.20
N GLY A 68 2.18 13.29 16.93
CA GLY A 68 2.50 12.32 15.87
C GLY A 68 1.43 12.20 14.79
N LYS A 69 1.36 11.03 14.17
CA LYS A 69 0.37 10.69 13.14
C LYS A 69 -0.91 10.21 13.82
N THR A 70 -2.07 10.63 13.32
CA THR A 70 -3.38 10.22 13.86
C THR A 70 -4.32 9.82 12.73
N GLY A 71 -5.27 8.92 13.00
CA GLY A 71 -6.25 8.49 12.01
C GLY A 71 -6.84 7.11 12.32
N PRO A 72 -7.71 6.61 11.44
CA PRO A 72 -8.27 5.28 11.58
C PRO A 72 -7.17 4.22 11.70
N ARG A 73 -7.27 3.39 12.75
CA ARG A 73 -6.40 2.23 12.99
C ARG A 73 -4.90 2.53 13.09
N VAL A 74 -4.50 3.80 13.26
CA VAL A 74 -3.08 4.19 13.37
C VAL A 74 -2.42 3.55 14.60
N ASP A 75 -3.06 3.65 15.77
CA ASP A 75 -2.52 3.06 17.00
C ASP A 75 -2.57 1.52 16.99
N GLU A 76 -3.62 0.96 16.39
CA GLU A 76 -3.85 -0.49 16.29
C GLU A 76 -2.76 -1.18 15.46
N TYR A 77 -2.32 -0.56 14.36
CA TYR A 77 -1.33 -1.11 13.44
C TYR A 77 0.09 -0.56 13.65
N GLY A 78 0.28 0.32 14.64
CA GLY A 78 1.56 0.96 14.95
C GLY A 78 2.09 1.84 13.82
N ILE A 79 1.22 2.68 13.22
CA ILE A 79 1.56 3.46 12.04
C ILE A 79 2.35 4.72 12.41
N ASP A 80 3.68 4.60 12.47
CA ASP A 80 4.59 5.70 12.77
C ASP A 80 5.11 6.42 11.52
N ARG A 81 5.01 5.80 10.35
CA ARG A 81 5.49 6.32 9.04
C ARG A 81 4.38 6.21 8.00
N ILE A 82 4.42 7.07 6.98
CA ILE A 82 3.51 6.99 5.83
C ILE A 82 4.28 7.36 4.56
N PRO A 83 3.98 6.73 3.41
CA PRO A 83 2.93 5.74 3.23
C PRO A 83 3.29 4.41 3.90
N THR A 84 2.26 3.78 4.49
CA THR A 84 2.35 2.41 5.01
C THR A 84 1.28 1.57 4.35
N VAL A 85 1.65 0.36 3.95
CA VAL A 85 0.74 -0.60 3.34
C VAL A 85 0.87 -1.92 4.08
N VAL A 86 -0.25 -2.54 4.41
CA VAL A 86 -0.32 -3.86 5.05
C VAL A 86 -1.21 -4.76 4.21
N VAL A 87 -0.71 -5.95 3.88
CA VAL A 87 -1.50 -7.03 3.26
C VAL A 87 -1.88 -8.00 4.36
N GLU A 88 -3.18 -8.07 4.66
CA GLU A 88 -3.73 -8.84 5.78
C GLU A 88 -4.67 -9.93 5.27
N GLY A 89 -4.50 -11.17 5.72
CA GLY A 89 -5.43 -12.27 5.47
C GLY A 89 -6.69 -12.17 6.34
N ALA A 90 -7.75 -12.90 6.00
CA ALA A 90 -9.02 -12.83 6.75
C ALA A 90 -8.93 -13.32 8.21
N ASP A 91 -7.88 -14.04 8.57
CA ASP A 91 -7.59 -14.47 9.94
C ASP A 91 -6.84 -13.40 10.77
N GLY A 92 -6.54 -12.24 10.17
CA GLY A 92 -5.76 -11.16 10.76
C GLY A 92 -4.25 -11.37 10.63
N THR A 93 -3.78 -12.36 9.87
CA THR A 93 -2.35 -12.56 9.62
C THR A 93 -1.83 -11.49 8.65
N GLU A 94 -0.84 -10.71 9.09
CA GLU A 94 -0.08 -9.81 8.22
C GLU A 94 0.90 -10.63 7.36
N HIS A 95 0.65 -10.65 6.04
CA HIS A 95 1.49 -11.35 5.07
C HIS A 95 2.66 -10.50 4.58
N ALA A 96 2.45 -9.20 4.43
CA ALA A 96 3.48 -8.25 4.01
C ALA A 96 3.18 -6.84 4.52
N ARG A 97 4.24 -6.08 4.79
CA ARG A 97 4.15 -4.66 5.18
C ARG A 97 5.22 -3.83 4.49
N PHE A 98 4.80 -2.73 3.90
CA PHE A 98 5.65 -1.65 3.41
C PHE A 98 5.54 -0.45 4.33
N GLU A 99 6.67 0.14 4.73
CA GLU A 99 6.71 1.39 5.49
C GLU A 99 7.77 2.33 4.89
N GLU A 100 7.33 3.39 4.19
CA GLU A 100 8.15 4.54 3.76
C GLU A 100 9.59 4.16 3.31
N ARG A 101 9.74 3.19 2.38
CA ARG A 101 11.08 2.66 2.04
C ARG A 101 11.70 3.34 0.82
N ASP A 102 12.91 3.88 1.01
CA ASP A 102 13.65 4.70 0.03
C ASP A 102 14.59 3.88 -0.89
N SER A 103 14.11 2.79 -1.46
CA SER A 103 14.89 2.04 -2.46
C SER A 103 14.04 1.31 -3.48
N LEU A 104 12.81 0.99 -3.10
CA LEU A 104 11.81 0.39 -3.98
C LEU A 104 10.47 1.07 -3.69
N PRO A 105 9.68 1.34 -4.74
CA PRO A 105 8.32 1.81 -4.57
C PRO A 105 7.43 0.69 -4.00
N PRO A 106 6.28 1.02 -3.38
CA PRO A 106 5.46 0.08 -2.63
C PRO A 106 5.05 -1.16 -3.43
N GLU A 107 4.66 -0.97 -4.70
CA GLU A 107 4.19 -2.05 -5.57
C GLU A 107 5.25 -3.11 -5.82
N ARG A 108 6.52 -2.69 -6.01
CA ARG A 108 7.62 -3.64 -6.24
C ARG A 108 8.05 -4.31 -4.95
N TYR A 109 8.16 -3.53 -3.87
CA TYR A 109 8.56 -4.06 -2.58
C TYR A 109 7.59 -5.13 -2.07
N LEU A 110 6.29 -4.87 -2.17
CA LEU A 110 5.26 -5.81 -1.72
C LEU A 110 5.19 -7.02 -2.65
N ALA A 111 5.32 -6.84 -3.97
CA ALA A 111 5.34 -7.96 -4.90
C ALA A 111 6.50 -8.93 -4.60
N ASP A 112 7.70 -8.40 -4.35
CA ASP A 112 8.85 -9.20 -3.93
C ASP A 112 8.53 -9.96 -2.62
N ALA A 113 7.98 -9.25 -1.62
CA ALA A 113 7.67 -9.84 -0.31
C ALA A 113 6.56 -10.90 -0.34
N LEU A 114 5.61 -10.81 -1.26
CA LEU A 114 4.50 -11.77 -1.41
C LEU A 114 4.90 -13.02 -2.22
N SER A 115 6.04 -12.97 -2.91
CA SER A 115 6.50 -14.04 -3.81
C SER A 115 7.56 -14.96 -3.18
N ASP A 116 8.05 -14.65 -1.96
CA ASP A 116 8.98 -15.45 -1.15
C ASP A 116 8.23 -16.43 -0.22
#